data_AF-A0A1A0PGV8-F1
#
_entry.id   AF-A0A1A0PGV8-F1
#
_cell.length_a   1.000
_cell.length_b   1.000
_cell.length_c   1.000
_cell.angle_alpha   90.00
_cell.angle_beta   90.00
_cell.angle_gamma   90.00
#
_symmetry.space_group_name_H-M   'P 1'
#
loop_
_entity.id
_entity.type
_entity.pdbx_description
1 polymer ?
#
loop_
_entity_poly.entity_id
_entity_poly.type
_entity_poly.pdbx_seq_one_letter_code
_entity_poly.pdbx_strand_id
1 'polypeptide(L)'
;MLQAREAHNTVLRTGGQLIAELFTGAGAPITHMAVGTSDADPTAVAVAALGNDDGTGQPGITGDTVAAIPAEAFTTSVDETRSRVLVKVRATLPNAAGVGTLREAALMSRRAGGDVLYNRVVFPPVTKAADHDLTLFWEVEFPFGDLQWLAR
;
A
#
# COMPACT_ATOMS: atom_id res chain seq x y z
N MET A 1 4.58 -16.29 -17.64
CA MET A 1 3.77 -15.19 -18.22
C MET A 1 3.61 -14.13 -17.15
N LEU A 2 4.04 -12.89 -17.39
CA LEU A 2 3.88 -11.78 -16.44
C LEU A 2 2.49 -11.17 -16.61
N GLN A 3 1.70 -11.11 -15.54
CA GLN A 3 0.40 -10.43 -15.54
C GLN A 3 0.56 -9.06 -14.86
N ALA A 4 0.30 -7.98 -15.60
CA ALA A 4 0.31 -6.62 -15.06
C ALA A 4 -1.14 -6.15 -14.84
N ARG A 5 -1.39 -5.42 -13.74
CA ARG A 5 -2.69 -4.83 -13.38
C ARG A 5 -2.45 -3.45 -12.78
N GLU A 6 -3.26 -2.49 -13.19
CA GLU A 6 -3.29 -1.14 -12.61
C GLU A 6 -4.53 -0.98 -11.74
N ALA A 7 -4.40 -0.27 -10.62
CA ALA A 7 -5.50 0.00 -9.71
C ALA A 7 -5.28 1.33 -8.98
N HIS A 8 -6.38 2.00 -8.63
CA HIS A 8 -6.32 3.28 -7.94
C HIS A 8 -5.86 3.14 -6.49
N ASN A 9 -5.06 4.11 -6.08
CA ASN A 9 -4.50 4.21 -4.74
C ASN A 9 -5.32 5.19 -3.90
N THR A 10 -6.00 4.68 -2.88
CA THR A 10 -6.73 5.51 -1.92
C THR A 10 -5.87 5.76 -0.69
N VAL A 11 -5.45 7.01 -0.49
CA VAL A 11 -4.80 7.42 0.76
C VAL A 11 -5.81 7.40 1.89
N LEU A 12 -5.49 6.67 2.97
CA LEU A 12 -6.37 6.51 4.11
C LEU A 12 -6.25 7.72 5.05
N ARG A 13 -7.26 7.92 5.90
CA ARG A 13 -7.22 8.97 6.93
C ARG A 13 -5.97 8.85 7.80
N THR A 14 -5.64 7.63 8.21
CA THR A 14 -4.44 7.30 8.97
C THR A 14 -3.16 7.61 8.21
N GLY A 15 -3.16 7.47 6.87
CA GLY A 15 -2.02 7.84 6.03
C GLY A 15 -1.81 9.34 5.95
N GLY A 16 -2.88 10.12 5.79
CA GLY A 16 -2.80 11.58 5.87
C GLY A 16 -2.27 12.04 7.23
N GLN A 17 -2.77 11.44 8.32
CA GLN A 17 -2.29 11.69 9.68
C GLN A 17 -0.81 11.30 9.85
N LEU A 18 -0.39 10.15 9.34
CA LEU A 18 1.01 9.70 9.37
C LEU A 18 1.94 10.75 8.76
N ILE A 19 1.58 11.28 7.58
CA ILE A 19 2.36 12.33 6.92
C ILE A 19 2.38 13.61 7.76
N ALA A 20 1.25 14.04 8.31
CA ALA A 20 1.20 15.21 9.18
C ALA A 20 2.07 15.04 10.46
N GLU A 21 2.09 13.84 11.05
CA GLU A 21 2.91 13.51 12.22
C GLU A 21 4.41 13.53 11.91
N LEU A 22 4.84 13.33 10.66
CA LEU A 22 6.24 13.49 10.28
C LEU A 22 6.74 14.93 10.48
N PHE A 23 5.86 15.95 10.38
CA PHE A 23 6.21 17.35 10.60
C PHE A 23 6.58 17.64 12.06
N THR A 24 6.04 16.86 13.00
CA THR A 24 6.30 17.02 14.44
C THR A 24 7.30 15.99 14.97
N GLY A 25 7.83 15.12 14.10
CA GLY A 25 8.71 14.01 14.49
C GLY A 25 7.99 12.85 15.21
N ALA A 26 6.66 12.88 15.31
CA ALA A 26 5.87 11.79 15.89
C ALA A 26 5.55 10.67 14.87
N GLY A 27 5.65 10.98 13.58
CA GLY A 27 5.45 10.04 12.48
C GLY A 27 6.60 9.04 12.35
N ALA A 28 6.38 7.98 11.61
CA ALA A 28 7.41 7.00 11.26
C ALA A 28 7.40 6.74 9.75
N PRO A 29 8.55 6.34 9.15
CA PRO A 29 8.61 6.07 7.72
C PRO A 29 7.71 4.89 7.34
N ILE A 30 7.29 4.86 6.07
CA ILE A 30 6.73 3.66 5.45
C ILE A 30 7.87 2.66 5.29
N THR A 31 7.68 1.44 5.81
CA THR A 31 8.73 0.41 5.86
C THR A 31 8.24 -0.96 5.43
N HIS A 32 6.93 -1.14 5.23
CA HIS A 32 6.34 -2.44 4.93
C HIS A 32 5.24 -2.30 3.88
N MET A 33 4.93 -3.42 3.23
CA MET A 33 3.70 -3.63 2.48
C MET A 33 2.84 -4.67 3.20
N ALA A 34 1.53 -4.61 2.99
CA ALA A 34 0.57 -5.62 3.43
C ALA A 34 -0.33 -6.05 2.27
N VAL A 35 -0.88 -7.26 2.36
CA VAL A 35 -1.92 -7.78 1.45
C VAL A 35 -3.11 -8.32 2.23
N GLY A 36 -4.27 -8.36 1.59
CA GLY A 36 -5.51 -8.86 2.20
C GLY A 36 -6.51 -9.42 1.19
N THR A 37 -7.66 -9.87 1.72
CA THR A 37 -8.76 -10.48 0.98
C THR A 37 -9.95 -9.57 0.75
N SER A 38 -10.02 -8.38 1.36
CA SER A 38 -11.23 -7.56 1.25
C SER A 38 -11.38 -6.95 -0.15
N ASP A 39 -12.58 -7.07 -0.70
CA ASP A 39 -13.04 -6.36 -1.89
C ASP A 39 -14.04 -5.24 -1.55
N ALA A 40 -14.10 -4.82 -0.28
CA ALA A 40 -14.90 -3.68 0.15
C ALA A 40 -14.50 -2.40 -0.61
N ASP A 41 -15.43 -1.44 -0.67
CA ASP A 41 -15.31 -0.18 -1.44
C ASP A 41 -13.88 0.39 -1.47
N PRO A 42 -13.24 0.49 -2.65
CA PRO A 42 -11.88 1.02 -2.79
C PRO A 42 -11.73 2.47 -2.34
N THR A 43 -12.83 3.23 -2.26
CA THR A 43 -12.81 4.66 -1.88
C THR A 43 -12.95 4.88 -0.37
N ALA A 44 -13.15 3.82 0.41
CA ALA A 44 -13.28 3.91 1.86
C ALA A 44 -11.97 4.39 2.52
N VAL A 45 -12.01 5.57 3.15
CA VAL A 45 -10.84 6.22 3.78
C VAL A 45 -10.65 5.89 5.26
N ALA A 46 -11.61 5.21 5.89
CA ALA A 46 -11.62 4.89 7.33
C ALA A 46 -11.11 3.46 7.65
N VAL A 47 -10.48 2.79 6.68
CA VAL A 47 -9.92 1.45 6.87
C VAL A 47 -8.69 1.54 7.76
N ALA A 48 -8.63 0.72 8.81
CA ALA A 48 -7.51 0.68 9.76
C ALA A 48 -6.66 -0.60 9.64
N ALA A 49 -7.18 -1.64 8.99
CA ALA A 49 -6.52 -2.91 8.74
C ALA A 49 -7.01 -3.53 7.44
N LEU A 50 -6.18 -4.36 6.80
CA LEU A 50 -6.61 -5.18 5.67
C LEU A 50 -7.36 -6.42 6.17
N GLY A 51 -8.30 -6.92 5.36
CA GLY A 51 -9.06 -8.12 5.67
C GLY A 51 -8.23 -9.39 5.45
N ASN A 52 -8.45 -10.40 6.27
CA ASN A 52 -7.97 -11.76 6.03
C ASN A 52 -9.02 -12.76 6.51
N ASP A 53 -10.11 -12.84 5.76
CA ASP A 53 -11.25 -13.72 6.04
C ASP A 53 -11.62 -14.49 4.76
N ASP A 54 -11.96 -15.78 4.90
CA ASP A 54 -12.36 -16.68 3.82
C ASP A 54 -13.89 -16.78 3.63
N GLY A 55 -14.66 -16.03 4.40
CA GLY A 55 -16.12 -16.07 4.48
C GLY A 55 -16.65 -17.00 5.59
N THR A 56 -15.78 -17.70 6.31
CA THR A 56 -16.13 -18.65 7.38
C THR A 56 -15.57 -18.26 8.76
N GLY A 57 -14.93 -17.09 8.85
CA GLY A 57 -14.22 -16.68 10.06
C GLY A 57 -12.83 -17.31 10.20
N GLN A 58 -12.31 -17.94 9.13
CA GLN A 58 -10.94 -18.42 9.06
C GLN A 58 -10.10 -17.50 8.15
N PRO A 59 -8.76 -17.48 8.31
CA PRO A 59 -7.88 -16.75 7.40
C PRO A 59 -8.05 -17.20 5.95
N GLY A 60 -8.39 -16.28 5.04
CA GLY A 60 -8.47 -16.52 3.60
C GLY A 60 -7.11 -16.58 2.89
N ILE A 61 -6.06 -16.18 3.60
CA ILE A 61 -4.68 -16.20 3.16
C ILE A 61 -3.83 -16.86 4.25
N THR A 62 -2.88 -17.69 3.83
CA THR A 62 -1.91 -18.38 4.69
C THR A 62 -0.51 -17.77 4.57
N GLY A 63 0.31 -17.96 5.60
CA GLY A 63 1.63 -17.33 5.72
C GLY A 63 1.56 -15.86 6.12
N ASP A 64 2.71 -15.18 6.08
CA ASP A 64 2.78 -13.76 6.44
C ASP A 64 2.02 -12.90 5.41
N THR A 65 1.19 -11.98 5.89
CA THR A 65 0.47 -11.01 5.04
C THR A 65 1.18 -9.67 4.94
N VAL A 66 2.31 -9.52 5.63
CA VAL A 66 3.10 -8.30 5.70
C VAL A 66 4.55 -8.61 5.35
N ALA A 67 5.16 -7.77 4.52
CA ALA A 67 6.58 -7.89 4.14
C ALA A 67 7.29 -6.55 4.31
N ALA A 68 8.54 -6.59 4.79
CA ALA A 68 9.39 -5.42 4.87
C ALA A 68 9.80 -4.94 3.48
N ILE A 69 9.90 -3.62 3.32
CA ILE A 69 10.39 -2.96 2.11
C ILE A 69 11.75 -2.35 2.46
N PRO A 70 12.83 -2.78 1.79
CA PRO A 70 14.15 -2.21 2.06
C PRO A 70 14.21 -0.77 1.52
N ALA A 71 15.03 0.09 2.15
CA ALA A 71 15.05 1.51 1.84
C ALA A 71 15.43 1.81 0.37
N GLU A 72 16.32 0.99 -0.21
CA GLU A 72 16.74 1.08 -1.61
C GLU A 72 15.63 0.75 -2.62
N ALA A 73 14.51 0.17 -2.18
CA ALA A 73 13.36 -0.06 -3.03
C ALA A 73 12.46 1.18 -3.21
N PHE A 74 12.77 2.28 -2.51
CA PHE A 74 12.16 3.59 -2.69
C PHE A 74 13.05 4.45 -3.59
N THR A 75 12.45 5.05 -4.61
CA THR A 75 13.12 6.05 -5.46
C THR A 75 12.29 7.31 -5.51
N THR A 76 12.95 8.45 -5.36
CA THR A 76 12.29 9.77 -5.39
C THR A 76 12.86 10.60 -6.52
N SER A 77 12.00 11.27 -7.26
CA SER A 77 12.37 12.18 -8.34
C SER A 77 11.46 13.40 -8.37
N VAL A 78 12.00 14.54 -8.79
CA VAL A 78 11.21 15.77 -9.01
C VAL A 78 10.84 15.85 -10.49
N ASP A 79 9.56 16.00 -10.78
CA ASP A 79 9.03 16.30 -12.11
C ASP A 79 8.60 17.78 -12.13
N GLU A 80 9.55 18.65 -12.47
CA GLU A 80 9.35 20.11 -12.52
C GLU A 80 8.23 20.51 -13.49
N THR A 81 8.14 19.81 -14.63
CA THR A 81 7.14 20.08 -15.68
C THR A 81 5.72 19.87 -15.17
N ARG A 82 5.52 18.86 -14.33
CA ARG A 82 4.21 18.57 -13.71
C ARG A 82 4.07 19.09 -12.30
N SER A 83 5.07 19.84 -11.81
CA SER A 83 5.15 20.37 -10.46
C SER A 83 4.81 19.33 -9.39
N ARG A 84 5.47 18.16 -9.44
CA ARG A 84 5.25 17.07 -8.49
C ARG A 84 6.55 16.39 -8.08
N VAL A 85 6.59 15.90 -6.85
CA VAL A 85 7.58 14.90 -6.41
C VAL A 85 6.96 13.52 -6.58
N LEU A 86 7.62 12.65 -7.31
CA LEU A 86 7.21 11.27 -7.54
C LEU A 86 8.04 10.32 -6.69
N VAL A 87 7.36 9.49 -5.91
CA VAL A 87 7.96 8.37 -5.17
C VAL A 87 7.52 7.08 -5.83
N LYS A 88 8.47 6.29 -6.31
CA LYS A 88 8.22 4.92 -6.78
C LYS A 88 8.70 3.92 -5.74
N VAL A 89 7.88 2.91 -5.50
CA VAL A 89 8.15 1.85 -4.52
C VAL A 89 8.02 0.50 -5.19
N ARG A 90 9.02 -0.38 -5.03
CA ARG A 90 8.96 -1.79 -5.42
C ARG A 90 8.91 -2.66 -4.17
N ALA A 91 7.76 -3.24 -3.85
CA ALA A 91 7.67 -4.17 -2.72
C ALA A 91 7.44 -5.60 -3.21
N THR A 92 8.06 -6.58 -2.55
CA THR A 92 7.92 -7.99 -2.90
C THR A 92 7.42 -8.78 -1.70
N LEU A 93 6.32 -9.49 -1.90
CA LEU A 93 5.84 -10.52 -1.00
C LEU A 93 6.48 -11.85 -1.42
N PRO A 94 7.35 -12.43 -0.58
CA PRO A 94 8.11 -13.62 -0.97
C PRO A 94 7.20 -14.84 -1.15
N ASN A 95 7.77 -15.91 -1.70
CA ASN A 95 7.17 -17.24 -1.70
C ASN A 95 6.74 -17.66 -0.27
N ALA A 96 5.74 -18.54 -0.19
CA ALA A 96 5.04 -18.94 1.04
C ALA A 96 4.32 -17.85 1.86
N ALA A 97 4.60 -16.56 1.63
CA ALA A 97 3.85 -15.44 2.22
C ALA A 97 2.61 -15.12 1.38
N GLY A 98 1.51 -14.78 2.03
CA GLY A 98 0.28 -14.38 1.39
C GLY A 98 -0.31 -15.40 0.39
N VAL A 99 -0.27 -16.70 0.70
CA VAL A 99 -0.75 -17.76 -0.19
C VAL A 99 -2.27 -17.85 -0.10
N GLY A 100 -2.95 -17.66 -1.22
CA GLY A 100 -4.40 -17.56 -1.31
C GLY A 100 -4.86 -16.60 -2.39
N THR A 101 -6.11 -16.14 -2.30
CA THR A 101 -6.66 -15.14 -3.21
C THR A 101 -6.55 -13.75 -2.60
N LEU A 102 -5.66 -12.94 -3.16
CA LEU A 102 -5.41 -11.56 -2.77
C LEU A 102 -6.35 -10.61 -3.53
N ARG A 103 -6.86 -9.59 -2.85
CA ARG A 103 -7.77 -8.57 -3.43
C ARG A 103 -7.43 -7.15 -3.03
N GLU A 104 -6.54 -6.98 -2.06
CA GLU A 104 -6.09 -5.66 -1.64
C GLU A 104 -4.62 -5.67 -1.21
N ALA A 105 -4.01 -4.49 -1.26
CA ALA A 105 -2.66 -4.25 -0.77
C ALA A 105 -2.52 -2.82 -0.21
N ALA A 106 -1.54 -2.63 0.65
CA ALA A 106 -1.24 -1.34 1.28
C ALA A 106 0.26 -1.16 1.48
N LEU A 107 0.71 0.09 1.45
CA LEU A 107 1.93 0.53 2.10
C LEU A 107 1.60 0.87 3.55
N MET A 108 2.52 0.55 4.46
CA MET A 108 2.32 0.77 5.88
C MET A 108 3.59 1.22 6.58
N SER A 109 3.41 2.01 7.63
CA SER A 109 4.45 2.29 8.61
C SER A 109 4.32 1.31 9.77
N ARG A 110 5.38 0.56 10.04
CA ARG A 110 5.50 -0.27 11.24
C ARG A 110 6.29 0.49 12.28
N ARG A 111 5.65 0.81 13.41
CA ARG A 111 6.25 1.59 14.51
C ARG A 111 5.85 1.05 15.88
N ALA A 112 6.58 1.49 16.91
CA ALA A 112 6.15 1.28 18.29
C ALA A 112 4.75 1.92 18.49
N GLY A 113 3.83 1.17 19.11
CA GLY A 113 2.44 1.61 19.28
C GLY A 113 1.47 1.12 18.20
N GLY A 114 1.96 0.48 17.14
CA GLY A 114 1.12 -0.23 16.17
C GLY A 114 1.45 0.09 14.72
N ASP A 115 0.89 -0.76 13.85
CA ASP A 115 0.99 -0.62 12.42
C ASP A 115 -0.01 0.43 11.91
N VAL A 116 0.44 1.31 11.01
CA VAL A 116 -0.38 2.37 10.41
C VAL A 116 -0.41 2.18 8.90
N LEU A 117 -1.61 1.93 8.35
CA LEU A 117 -1.79 1.89 6.90
C LEU A 117 -1.73 3.32 6.33
N TYR A 118 -0.87 3.52 5.33
CA TYR A 118 -0.79 4.77 4.58
C TYR A 118 -1.92 4.85 3.54
N ASN A 119 -2.09 3.78 2.79
CA ASN A 119 -3.04 3.71 1.70
C ASN A 119 -3.70 2.33 1.61
N ARG A 120 -4.64 2.20 0.69
CA ARG A 120 -5.23 0.94 0.27
C ARG A 120 -5.43 0.94 -1.25
N VAL A 121 -5.12 -0.19 -1.85
CA VAL A 121 -5.43 -0.50 -3.25
C VAL A 121 -6.30 -1.74 -3.23
N VAL A 122 -7.44 -1.72 -3.92
CA VAL A 122 -8.30 -2.90 -4.13
C VAL A 122 -8.24 -3.25 -5.62
N PHE A 123 -8.11 -4.53 -5.92
CA PHE A 123 -7.93 -5.04 -7.27
C PHE A 123 -8.74 -6.35 -7.48
N PRO A 124 -9.03 -6.72 -8.75
CA PRO A 124 -9.64 -8.01 -9.05
C PRO A 124 -8.81 -9.17 -8.47
N PRO A 125 -9.41 -10.31 -8.12
CA PRO A 125 -8.72 -11.38 -7.40
C PRO A 125 -7.44 -11.84 -8.11
N VAL A 126 -6.36 -11.97 -7.33
CA VAL A 126 -5.07 -12.53 -7.74
C VAL A 126 -4.79 -13.75 -6.87
N THR A 127 -4.78 -14.93 -7.47
CA THR A 127 -4.39 -16.15 -6.74
C THR A 127 -2.87 -16.27 -6.74
N LYS A 128 -2.28 -16.27 -5.54
CA LYS A 128 -0.85 -16.48 -5.30
C LYS A 128 -0.63 -17.88 -4.72
N ALA A 129 0.25 -18.65 -5.35
CA ALA A 129 0.67 -19.96 -4.86
C ALA A 129 1.92 -19.84 -3.96
N ALA A 130 2.22 -20.90 -3.23
CA ALA A 130 3.34 -20.93 -2.28
C ALA A 130 4.73 -20.85 -2.94
N ASP A 131 4.83 -21.13 -4.23
CA ASP A 131 6.05 -21.06 -5.04
C ASP A 131 6.15 -19.77 -5.89
N HIS A 132 5.20 -18.84 -5.74
CA HIS A 132 5.20 -17.55 -6.43
C HIS A 132 5.73 -16.43 -5.54
N ASP A 133 6.61 -15.58 -6.08
CA ASP A 133 6.81 -14.22 -5.56
C ASP A 133 5.78 -13.28 -6.17
N LEU A 134 5.30 -12.32 -5.39
CA LEU A 134 4.45 -11.23 -5.89
C LEU A 134 5.15 -9.89 -5.67
N THR A 135 5.54 -9.23 -6.74
CA THR A 135 6.05 -7.85 -6.68
C THR A 135 4.95 -6.87 -7.06
N LEU A 136 4.73 -5.87 -6.21
CA LEU A 136 3.85 -4.74 -6.47
C LEU A 136 4.68 -3.46 -6.64
N PHE A 137 4.17 -2.57 -7.47
CA PHE A 137 4.75 -1.26 -7.73
C PHE A 137 3.75 -0.17 -7.33
N TRP A 138 4.21 0.81 -6.56
CA TRP A 138 3.43 2.01 -6.25
C TRP A 138 4.11 3.23 -6.86
N GLU A 139 3.27 4.14 -7.32
CA GLU A 139 3.64 5.51 -7.64
C GLU A 139 2.81 6.43 -6.72
N VAL A 140 3.50 7.29 -5.98
CA VAL A 140 2.89 8.27 -5.07
C VAL A 140 3.34 9.66 -5.49
N GLU A 141 2.39 10.55 -5.70
CA GLU A 141 2.64 11.91 -6.18
C GLU A 141 2.37 12.93 -5.08
N PHE A 142 3.35 13.81 -4.86
CA PHE A 142 3.23 14.96 -3.97
C PHE A 142 3.29 16.22 -4.84
N PRO A 143 2.15 16.81 -5.22
CA PRO A 143 2.13 18.01 -6.04
C PRO A 143 2.63 19.22 -5.24
N PHE A 144 3.25 20.19 -5.93
CA PHE A 144 3.74 21.44 -5.36
C PHE A 144 3.38 22.64 -6.24
N GLY A 145 3.55 23.85 -5.71
CA GLY A 145 3.13 25.08 -6.37
C GLY A 145 1.69 25.48 -6.02
N ASP A 146 1.11 26.41 -6.78
CA ASP A 146 -0.28 26.82 -6.58
C ASP A 146 -1.20 25.69 -7.06
N LEU A 147 -1.91 25.03 -6.13
CA LEU A 147 -2.82 23.92 -6.42
C LEU A 147 -4.26 24.38 -6.64
N GLN A 148 -4.54 25.69 -6.64
CA GLN A 148 -5.90 26.23 -6.84
C GLN A 148 -6.53 25.84 -8.20
N TRP A 149 -5.76 25.29 -9.14
CA TRP A 149 -6.26 24.75 -10.41
C TRP A 149 -6.80 23.32 -10.33
N LEU A 150 -6.49 22.53 -9.30
CA LEU A 150 -7.05 21.18 -9.12
C LEU A 150 -8.50 21.18 -8.58
N ALA A 151 -8.97 22.33 -8.10
CA ALA A 151 -10.30 22.52 -7.52
C ALA A 151 -11.33 23.12 -8.50
N ARG A 152 -11.03 23.14 -9.82
CA ARG A 152 -11.96 23.58 -10.87
C ARG A 152 -12.47 22.41 -11.71
#